data_AF-A5KSI4-F1
#
_entry.id   AF-A5KSI4-F1
#
_cell.length_a   1.000
_cell.length_b   1.000
_cell.length_c   1.000
_cell.angle_alpha   90.00
_cell.angle_beta   90.00
_cell.angle_gamma   90.00
#
_symmetry.space_group_name_H-M   'P 1'
#
loop_
_entity.id
_entity.type
_entity.pdbx_description
1 polymer ?
#
loop_
_entity_poly.entity_id
_entity_poly.type
_entity_poly.pdbx_seq_one_letter_code
_entity_poly.pdbx_strand_id
1 'polypeptide(L)'
;HEDGNKIYMDDSTNRIWFLNKDTYQQIGFVDVYDDKGAVNEINELEYIDGKIYANVYHKDYILVIDPKTGAVLQKIDLTNLYPEASRNPEADVLNGIAYDKATKRIFITGKKWNKLFQVKFSKK
;
A
#
# COMPACT_ATOMS: atom_id res chain seq x y z
N HIS A 1 -8.01 2.72 -5.07
CA HIS A 1 -6.95 3.40 -5.84
C HIS A 1 -7.11 3.10 -7.31
N GLU A 2 -6.75 4.00 -8.23
CA GLU A 2 -7.06 3.82 -9.66
C GLU A 2 -5.84 3.98 -10.59
N ASP A 3 -5.83 3.25 -11.70
CA ASP A 3 -4.86 3.41 -12.81
C ASP A 3 -5.42 4.26 -13.98
N GLY A 4 -6.59 4.88 -13.78
CA GLY A 4 -7.33 5.65 -14.77
C GLY A 4 -8.40 4.87 -15.54
N ASN A 5 -8.40 3.53 -15.49
CA ASN A 5 -9.41 2.66 -16.09
C ASN A 5 -10.00 1.64 -15.10
N LYS A 6 -9.27 1.30 -14.05
CA LYS A 6 -9.64 0.30 -13.05
C LYS A 6 -9.50 0.86 -11.65
N ILE A 7 -10.34 0.38 -10.75
CA ILE A 7 -10.20 0.59 -9.31
C ILE A 7 -9.62 -0.69 -8.71
N TYR A 8 -8.59 -0.53 -7.89
CA TYR A 8 -8.03 -1.55 -7.01
C TYR A 8 -8.67 -1.43 -5.63
N MET A 9 -9.15 -2.55 -5.12
CA MET A 9 -9.82 -2.67 -3.83
C MET A 9 -9.25 -3.88 -3.07
N ASP A 10 -8.93 -3.68 -1.80
CA ASP A 10 -8.64 -4.76 -0.86
C ASP A 10 -9.89 -5.11 -0.04
N ASP A 11 -9.90 -6.31 0.53
CA ASP A 11 -10.90 -6.78 1.50
C ASP A 11 -10.22 -7.37 2.76
N SER A 12 -9.00 -6.93 3.05
CA SER A 12 -8.14 -7.46 4.13
C SER A 12 -7.73 -8.94 4.00
N THR A 13 -8.05 -9.62 2.90
CA THR A 13 -7.47 -10.93 2.57
C THR A 13 -6.09 -10.75 1.88
N ASN A 14 -5.57 -11.80 1.24
CA ASN A 14 -4.43 -11.65 0.33
C ASN A 14 -4.87 -11.23 -1.09
N ARG A 15 -6.15 -10.98 -1.34
CA ARG A 15 -6.67 -10.67 -2.67
C ARG A 15 -6.78 -9.16 -2.89
N ILE A 16 -6.37 -8.73 -4.08
CA ILE A 16 -6.67 -7.41 -4.61
C ILE A 16 -7.65 -7.57 -5.75
N TRP A 17 -8.83 -6.99 -5.60
CA TRP A 17 -9.88 -6.99 -6.60
C TRP A 17 -9.70 -5.84 -7.59
N PHE A 18 -10.06 -6.09 -8.83
CA PHE A 18 -10.12 -5.08 -9.89
C PHE A 18 -11.58 -4.81 -10.20
N LEU A 19 -11.98 -3.55 -10.11
CA LEU A 19 -13.31 -3.09 -10.47
C LEU A 19 -13.20 -2.19 -11.72
N ASN A 20 -14.21 -2.27 -12.59
CA ASN A 20 -14.41 -1.25 -13.62
C ASN A 20 -14.69 0.08 -12.93
N LYS A 21 -14.00 1.17 -13.32
CA LYS A 21 -14.13 2.45 -12.63
C LYS A 21 -15.51 3.12 -12.78
N ASP A 22 -16.21 2.84 -13.87
CA ASP A 22 -17.47 3.51 -14.22
C ASP A 22 -18.66 2.73 -13.64
N THR A 23 -18.59 1.40 -13.64
CA THR A 23 -19.67 0.52 -13.18
C THR A 23 -19.46 -0.08 -11.80
N TYR A 24 -18.25 0.00 -11.24
CA TYR A 24 -17.82 -0.65 -10.00
C TYR A 24 -17.97 -2.18 -10.01
N GLN A 25 -18.24 -2.78 -11.17
CA GLN A 25 -18.35 -4.22 -11.30
C GLN A 25 -16.96 -4.85 -11.24
N GLN A 26 -16.87 -5.99 -10.56
CA GLN A 26 -15.66 -6.78 -10.54
C GLN A 26 -15.31 -7.29 -11.94
N ILE A 27 -14.08 -7.01 -12.37
CA ILE A 27 -13.52 -7.42 -13.66
C ILE A 27 -12.33 -8.37 -13.53
N GLY A 28 -11.86 -8.63 -12.31
CA GLY A 28 -10.77 -9.56 -12.05
C GLY A 28 -10.20 -9.41 -10.64
N PHE A 29 -9.11 -10.13 -10.38
CA PHE A 29 -8.35 -10.05 -9.15
C PHE A 29 -6.94 -10.59 -9.35
N VAL A 30 -6.07 -10.30 -8.38
CA VAL A 30 -4.82 -11.03 -8.15
C VAL A 30 -4.72 -11.39 -6.68
N ASP A 31 -4.08 -12.52 -6.40
CA ASP A 31 -3.74 -12.94 -5.03
C ASP A 31 -2.27 -12.62 -4.77
N VAL A 32 -1.97 -12.03 -3.61
CA VAL A 32 -0.64 -11.52 -3.26
C VAL A 32 0.21 -12.62 -2.63
N TYR A 33 1.40 -12.83 -3.19
CA TYR A 33 2.38 -13.81 -2.71
C TYR A 33 3.79 -13.23 -2.64
N ASP A 34 4.53 -13.58 -1.59
CA ASP A 34 5.98 -13.42 -1.51
C ASP A 34 6.69 -14.78 -1.56
N ASP A 35 8.01 -14.79 -1.33
CA ASP A 35 8.85 -15.98 -1.33
C ASP A 35 8.48 -16.99 -0.22
N LYS A 36 7.64 -16.59 0.74
CA LYS A 36 7.21 -17.41 1.88
C LYS A 36 5.75 -17.88 1.75
N GLY A 37 5.02 -17.38 0.76
CA GLY A 37 3.64 -17.76 0.49
C GLY A 37 2.68 -16.57 0.44
N ALA A 38 1.41 -16.83 0.73
CA ALA A 38 0.35 -15.82 0.67
C ALA A 38 0.59 -14.72 1.72
N VAL A 39 0.43 -13.46 1.32
CA VAL A 39 0.47 -12.32 2.26
C VAL A 39 -0.94 -11.83 2.52
N ASN A 40 -1.47 -12.14 3.69
CA ASN A 40 -2.80 -11.69 4.13
C ASN A 40 -2.76 -10.28 4.73
N GLU A 41 -3.94 -9.77 5.10
CA GLU A 41 -4.11 -8.46 5.74
C GLU A 41 -3.59 -7.31 4.86
N ILE A 42 -3.71 -7.49 3.54
CA ILE A 42 -3.51 -6.41 2.57
C ILE A 42 -4.56 -5.35 2.87
N ASN A 43 -4.08 -4.15 3.11
CA ASN A 43 -4.90 -2.98 3.40
C ASN A 43 -4.42 -1.84 2.49
N GLU A 44 -4.84 -0.60 2.76
CA GLU A 44 -4.52 0.64 2.03
C GLU A 44 -3.57 0.47 0.83
N LEU A 45 -4.13 0.68 -0.37
CA LEU A 45 -3.40 0.52 -1.62
C LEU A 45 -2.89 1.88 -2.13
N GLU A 46 -2.01 1.93 -3.11
CA GLU A 46 -1.75 3.11 -3.93
C GLU A 46 -1.16 2.67 -5.27
N TYR A 47 -1.60 3.26 -6.37
CA TYR A 47 -1.09 2.91 -7.69
C TYR A 47 0.00 3.89 -8.11
N ILE A 48 1.25 3.41 -8.17
CA ILE A 48 2.43 4.24 -8.42
C ILE A 48 3.23 3.63 -9.57
N ASP A 49 3.30 4.34 -10.69
CA ASP A 49 4.13 4.01 -11.85
C ASP A 49 4.07 2.52 -12.28
N GLY A 50 2.84 2.00 -12.41
CA GLY A 50 2.60 0.64 -12.90
C GLY A 50 2.56 -0.43 -11.82
N LYS A 51 2.71 -0.08 -10.54
CA LYS A 51 2.78 -1.02 -9.41
C LYS A 51 1.77 -0.65 -8.34
N ILE A 52 1.35 -1.65 -7.57
CA ILE A 52 0.53 -1.43 -6.38
C ILE A 52 1.45 -1.36 -5.18
N TYR A 53 1.34 -0.28 -4.43
CA TYR A 53 1.92 -0.13 -3.11
C TYR A 53 0.84 -0.51 -2.10
N ALA A 54 1.14 -1.36 -1.14
CA ALA A 54 0.14 -1.83 -0.18
C ALA A 54 0.69 -1.81 1.25
N ASN A 55 -0.11 -1.29 2.17
CA ASN A 55 0.07 -1.55 3.58
C ASN A 55 -0.28 -3.00 3.90
N VAL A 56 0.37 -3.56 4.91
CA VAL A 56 -0.07 -4.80 5.57
C VAL A 56 -0.44 -4.45 7.00
N TYR A 57 -1.64 -4.84 7.43
CA TYR A 57 -2.16 -4.47 8.74
C TYR A 57 -1.20 -4.90 9.86
N HIS A 58 -1.02 -4.03 10.87
CA HIS A 58 -0.05 -4.21 11.96
C HIS A 58 1.43 -4.43 11.55
N LYS A 59 1.82 -4.07 10.32
CA LYS A 59 3.21 -4.11 9.87
C LYS A 59 3.72 -2.72 9.53
N ASP A 60 4.96 -2.42 9.94
CA ASP A 60 5.67 -1.19 9.56
C ASP A 60 6.46 -1.37 8.25
N TYR A 61 5.85 -2.01 7.24
CA TYR A 61 6.40 -2.07 5.89
C TYR A 61 5.31 -1.87 4.84
N ILE A 62 5.73 -1.41 3.65
CA ILE A 62 4.91 -1.36 2.45
C ILE A 62 5.39 -2.41 1.46
N LEU A 63 4.46 -3.12 0.84
CA LEU A 63 4.76 -4.02 -0.28
C LEU A 63 4.65 -3.27 -1.59
N VAL A 64 5.54 -3.60 -2.52
CA VAL A 64 5.41 -3.23 -3.93
C VAL A 64 5.03 -4.47 -4.70
N ILE A 65 3.86 -4.48 -5.32
CA ILE A 65 3.21 -5.65 -5.90
C ILE A 65 3.04 -5.44 -7.41
N ASP A 66 3.31 -6.48 -8.19
CA ASP A 66 2.96 -6.53 -9.60
C ASP A 66 1.44 -6.74 -9.77
N PRO A 67 0.69 -5.76 -10.31
CA PRO A 67 -0.76 -5.86 -10.47
C PRO A 67 -1.20 -6.94 -11.46
N LYS A 68 -0.28 -7.50 -12.27
CA LYS A 68 -0.62 -8.55 -13.24
C LYS A 68 -0.52 -9.94 -12.66
N THR A 69 0.38 -10.14 -11.70
CA THR A 69 0.74 -11.47 -11.19
C THR A 69 0.45 -11.63 -9.70
N GLY A 70 0.32 -10.54 -8.94
CA GLY A 70 0.24 -10.57 -7.49
C GLY A 70 1.59 -10.81 -6.80
N ALA A 71 2.69 -10.92 -7.55
CA ALA A 71 4.00 -11.13 -6.98
C ALA A 71 4.48 -9.89 -6.21
N VAL A 72 4.95 -10.10 -4.98
CA VAL A 72 5.67 -9.08 -4.22
C VAL A 72 7.04 -8.87 -4.84
N LEU A 73 7.25 -7.67 -5.41
CA LEU A 73 8.49 -7.26 -6.05
C LEU A 73 9.49 -6.71 -5.04
N GLN A 74 9.01 -5.97 -4.03
CA GLN A 74 9.83 -5.31 -3.02
C GLN A 74 9.08 -5.18 -1.70
N LYS A 75 9.83 -5.14 -0.60
CA LYS A 75 9.34 -4.82 0.75
C LYS A 75 10.11 -3.59 1.24
N ILE A 76 9.38 -2.52 1.51
CA ILE A 76 9.92 -1.22 1.97
C ILE A 76 9.75 -1.17 3.48
N ASP A 77 10.85 -1.24 4.21
CA ASP A 77 10.88 -1.14 5.67
C ASP A 77 10.70 0.32 6.13
N LEU A 78 9.70 0.57 6.98
CA LEU A 78 9.35 1.88 7.52
C LEU A 78 9.43 1.92 9.05
N THR A 79 10.02 0.90 9.68
CA THR A 79 10.13 0.78 11.15
C THR A 79 10.71 2.05 11.79
N ASN A 80 11.61 2.74 11.09
CA ASN A 80 12.27 3.96 11.58
C ASN A 80 11.59 5.27 11.14
N LEU A 81 10.51 5.23 10.35
CA LEU A 81 9.85 6.44 9.85
C LEU A 81 9.17 7.22 10.98
N TYR A 82 8.41 6.51 11.83
CA TYR A 82 7.78 7.08 13.03
C TYR A 82 7.78 6.04 14.15
N PRO A 83 8.89 5.89 14.88
CA PRO A 83 9.04 4.87 15.92
C PRO A 83 8.00 5.05 17.03
N GLU A 84 7.53 3.94 17.63
CA GLU A 84 6.49 3.93 18.65
C GLU A 84 6.74 4.92 19.79
N ALA A 85 7.97 5.00 20.29
CA ALA A 85 8.36 5.93 21.35
C ALA A 85 8.23 7.42 20.99
N SER A 86 8.15 7.75 19.69
CA SER A 86 7.95 9.11 19.19
C SER A 86 6.50 9.38 18.80
N ARG A 87 5.63 8.37 18.78
CA ARG A 87 4.25 8.50 18.32
C ARG A 87 3.40 9.31 19.30
N ASN A 88 2.39 10.02 18.78
CA ASN A 88 1.38 10.64 19.64
C ASN A 88 0.57 9.55 20.37
N PRO A 89 0.04 9.81 21.57
CA PRO A 89 -0.58 8.77 22.41
C PRO A 89 -1.73 8.00 21.75
N GLU A 90 -2.45 8.64 20.81
CA GLU A 90 -3.56 8.03 20.09
C GLU A 90 -3.17 7.37 18.78
N ALA A 91 -1.89 7.42 18.40
CA ALA A 91 -1.41 6.85 17.15
C ALA A 91 -1.62 5.34 17.14
N ASP A 92 -2.11 4.86 16.01
CA ASP A 92 -2.36 3.45 15.76
C ASP A 92 -1.42 2.97 14.65
N VAL A 93 -1.86 2.05 13.81
CA VAL A 93 -1.06 1.43 12.75
C VAL A 93 -0.70 2.38 11.60
N LEU A 94 0.41 2.06 10.92
CA LEU A 94 0.76 2.56 9.60
C LEU A 94 -0.40 2.28 8.62
N ASN A 95 -0.92 3.33 7.97
CA ASN A 95 -2.03 3.28 7.01
C ASN A 95 -2.10 4.63 6.29
N GLY A 96 -2.21 4.61 4.96
CA GLY A 96 -2.25 5.82 4.16
C GLY A 96 -0.96 6.00 3.38
N ILE A 97 -1.09 5.81 2.07
CA ILE A 97 -0.07 6.07 1.07
C ILE A 97 -0.71 7.02 0.06
N ALA A 98 -0.01 8.08 -0.31
CA ALA A 98 -0.46 8.97 -1.37
C ALA A 98 0.68 9.29 -2.33
N TYR A 99 0.38 9.37 -3.62
CA TYR A 99 1.36 9.70 -4.66
C TYR A 99 0.94 10.94 -5.47
N ASP A 100 1.76 11.98 -5.41
CA ASP A 100 1.68 13.10 -6.32
C ASP A 100 2.49 12.79 -7.59
N LYS A 101 1.77 12.37 -8.64
CA LYS A 101 2.35 12.01 -9.94
C LYS A 101 3.05 13.18 -10.65
N ALA A 102 2.61 14.41 -10.44
CA ALA A 102 3.17 15.58 -11.13
C ALA A 102 4.58 15.91 -10.61
N THR A 103 4.79 15.78 -9.30
CA THR A 103 6.07 16.11 -8.65
C THR A 103 6.85 14.87 -8.20
N LYS A 104 6.29 13.67 -8.39
CA LYS A 104 6.83 12.38 -7.96
C LYS A 104 7.10 12.32 -6.45
N ARG A 105 6.21 12.91 -5.65
CA ARG A 105 6.30 12.88 -4.18
C ARG A 105 5.41 11.78 -3.62
N ILE A 106 5.95 11.01 -2.69
CA ILE A 106 5.21 9.98 -1.95
C ILE A 106 5.01 10.48 -0.53
N PHE A 107 3.78 10.33 -0.03
CA PHE A 107 3.42 10.69 1.32
C PHE A 107 2.94 9.45 2.08
N ILE A 108 3.33 9.35 3.34
CA ILE A 108 2.99 8.22 4.22
C ILE A 108 2.51 8.76 5.57
N THR A 109 1.46 8.13 6.10
CA THR A 109 0.94 8.40 7.43
C THR A 109 0.39 7.13 8.09
N GLY A 110 -0.41 7.28 9.14
CA GLY A 110 -1.06 6.20 9.86
C GLY A 110 -2.38 6.63 10.49
N LYS A 111 -3.14 5.64 10.94
CA LYS A 111 -4.39 5.88 11.65
C LYS A 111 -4.09 6.70 12.91
N LYS A 112 -4.75 7.86 13.04
CA LYS A 112 -4.59 8.81 14.16
C LYS A 112 -3.16 9.34 14.36
N TRP A 113 -2.29 9.23 13.36
CA TRP A 113 -0.99 9.88 13.43
C TRP A 113 -1.16 11.40 13.32
N ASN A 114 -0.47 12.15 14.18
CA ASN A 114 -0.38 13.61 14.06
C ASN A 114 0.71 14.07 13.07
N LYS A 115 1.27 13.14 12.27
CA LYS A 115 2.34 13.37 11.30
C LYS A 115 1.99 12.81 9.93
N LEU A 116 2.40 13.55 8.90
CA LEU A 116 2.44 13.13 7.51
C LEU A 116 3.89 13.29 7.04
N PHE A 117 4.46 12.24 6.45
CA PHE A 117 5.83 12.24 5.98
C PHE A 117 5.87 12.26 4.48
N GLN A 118 6.61 13.19 3.89
CA GLN A 118 7.05 13.06 2.51
C GLN A 118 8.31 12.19 2.48
N VAL A 119 8.33 11.11 1.71
CA VAL A 119 9.42 10.12 1.71
C VAL A 119 10.06 9.98 0.32
N LYS A 120 11.30 9.47 0.32
CA LYS A 120 11.96 8.93 -0.87
C LYS A 120 12.57 7.58 -0.50
N PHE A 121 12.40 6.59 -1.37
CA PHE A 121 12.96 5.25 -1.14
C PHE A 121 14.33 5.14 -1.80
N SER A 122 15.29 4.60 -1.05
CA SER A 122 16.61 4.22 -1.55
C SER A 122 16.80 2.72 -1.39
N LYS A 123 17.49 2.10 -2.34
CA LYS A 123 17.95 0.72 -2.16
C LYS A 123 19.03 0.70 -1.08
N LYS A 124 19.02 -0.33 -0.25
CA LYS A 124 20.20 -0.72 0.53
C LYS A 124 21.19 -1.45 -0.37
#